data_AF-A0A1G0K4Z1-F1
#
_entry.id   AF-A0A1G0K4Z1-F1
#
_cell.length_a   1.000
_cell.length_b   1.000
_cell.length_c   1.000
_cell.angle_alpha   90.00
_cell.angle_beta   90.00
_cell.angle_gamma   90.00
#
_symmetry.space_group_name_H-M   'P 1'
#
loop_
_entity.id
_entity.type
_entity.pdbx_description
1 polymer ?
#
loop_
_entity_poly.entity_id
_entity_poly.type
_entity_poly.pdbx_seq_one_letter_code
_entity_poly.pdbx_strand_id
1 'polypeptide(L)'
;DRFNEFTNISLLDDMEERVFVDLNKLHRLLYDNNRFSQISVVIIDYDMPEMNGIEVCKRIRNPEIKKILLTGKADEKIAVAAFNAGLIHQYIRKSNSEVDVLLNQAITKLQLEYFMDITKPIQIVLADSTGSFLSDKTFNSAFSALLTDNKYIEFYLWEQPRGILMLDAQAKTGFLFILSKEGMKTQLEIAQACDAPAELLQLINDGNHLAWFPTTDGYYTKDCLRDWRKHIYQANTARDDEKFLCSFVKPAPLPALASARIQSFNTYLEIFDTENTMTK
;
A
#
# COMPACT_ATOMS: atom_id res chain seq x y z
N ASP A 1 13.68 12.56 -0.67
CA ASP A 1 12.46 11.93 -1.20
C ASP A 1 12.75 10.44 -1.38
N ARG A 2 12.34 9.59 -0.43
CA ARG A 2 12.71 8.15 -0.42
C ARG A 2 12.12 7.36 -1.60
N PHE A 3 11.07 7.90 -2.24
CA PHE A 3 10.46 7.30 -3.43
C PHE A 3 11.37 7.34 -4.67
N ASN A 4 12.29 8.32 -4.75
CA ASN A 4 13.23 8.41 -5.87
C ASN A 4 14.23 7.24 -5.92
N GLU A 5 14.41 6.49 -4.82
CA GLU A 5 15.30 5.32 -4.77
C GLU A 5 14.73 4.09 -5.51
N PHE A 6 13.42 4.07 -5.76
CA PHE A 6 12.72 2.98 -6.44
C PHE A 6 12.45 3.27 -7.92
N THR A 7 12.72 4.50 -8.36
CA THR A 7 12.58 4.97 -9.73
C THR A 7 13.95 5.13 -10.38
N ASN A 8 14.26 4.32 -11.38
CA ASN A 8 15.40 4.56 -12.27
C ASN A 8 14.92 5.32 -13.51
N ILE A 9 15.47 6.51 -13.74
CA ILE A 9 15.32 7.22 -15.01
C ILE A 9 16.48 6.74 -15.90
N SER A 10 16.18 5.91 -16.90
CA SER A 10 17.15 5.54 -17.93
C SER A 10 16.75 6.21 -19.25
N LEU A 11 17.59 7.12 -19.74
CA LEU A 11 17.53 7.62 -21.10
C LEU A 11 17.99 6.48 -22.03
N LEU A 12 17.06 5.86 -22.74
CA LEU A 12 17.41 5.01 -23.88
C LEU A 12 17.34 5.87 -25.15
N ASP A 13 18.30 5.65 -26.05
CA ASP A 13 18.36 6.29 -27.36
C ASP A 13 17.00 6.17 -28.05
N ASP A 14 16.51 7.31 -28.54
CA ASP A 14 15.20 7.61 -29.14
C ASP A 14 14.05 7.97 -28.16
N MET A 15 14.11 9.21 -27.67
CA MET A 15 12.99 10.16 -27.46
C MET A 15 11.78 9.84 -26.55
N GLU A 16 11.84 8.90 -25.61
CA GLU A 16 10.88 8.86 -24.48
C GLU A 16 11.58 8.63 -23.13
N GLU A 17 11.47 9.57 -22.19
CA GLU A 17 11.81 9.33 -20.78
C GLU A 17 10.84 8.31 -20.21
N ARG A 18 11.28 7.05 -20.08
CA ARG A 18 10.52 6.02 -19.35
C ARG A 18 11.08 5.87 -17.95
N VAL A 19 10.25 6.18 -16.96
CA VAL A 19 10.54 5.89 -15.55
C VAL A 19 10.37 4.38 -15.37
N PHE A 20 11.45 3.67 -15.04
CA PHE A 20 11.37 2.26 -14.65
C PHE A 20 11.26 2.17 -13.12
N VAL A 21 10.19 1.55 -12.64
CA VAL A 21 10.00 1.26 -11.22
C VAL A 21 10.31 -0.21 -10.98
N ASP A 22 11.30 -0.48 -10.12
CA ASP A 22 11.60 -1.84 -9.69
C ASP A 22 10.71 -2.20 -8.49
N LEU A 23 9.56 -2.81 -8.78
CA LEU A 23 8.60 -3.21 -7.75
C LEU A 23 9.18 -4.22 -6.76
N ASN A 24 10.15 -5.03 -7.19
CA ASN A 24 10.87 -5.96 -6.32
C ASN A 24 11.66 -5.24 -5.24
N LYS A 25 11.84 -3.92 -5.32
CA LYS A 25 12.46 -3.12 -4.25
C LYS A 25 11.45 -2.51 -3.29
N LEU A 26 10.16 -2.39 -3.63
CA LEU A 26 9.17 -1.75 -2.74
C LEU A 26 9.05 -2.46 -1.40
N HIS A 27 9.14 -3.79 -1.37
CA HIS A 27 9.12 -4.53 -0.12
C HIS A 27 10.32 -4.22 0.78
N ARG A 28 11.43 -3.64 0.27
CA ARG A 28 12.56 -3.23 1.12
C ARG A 28 12.18 -2.15 2.12
N LEU A 29 11.15 -1.36 1.82
CA LEU A 29 10.57 -0.39 2.75
C LEU A 29 10.12 -1.05 4.07
N LEU A 30 9.73 -2.33 4.05
CA LEU A 30 9.37 -3.10 5.25
C LEU A 30 10.51 -3.20 6.26
N TYR A 31 11.75 -3.20 5.76
CA TYR A 31 12.94 -3.39 6.57
C TYR A 31 13.54 -2.08 7.07
N ASP A 32 12.96 -0.94 6.66
CA ASP A 32 13.29 0.36 7.23
C ASP A 32 12.55 0.57 8.56
N ASN A 33 13.30 0.60 9.65
CA ASN A 33 12.79 0.88 10.98
C ASN A 33 12.23 2.31 11.11
N ASN A 34 12.65 3.22 10.22
CA ASN A 34 12.17 4.60 10.16
C ASN A 34 11.01 4.80 9.18
N ARG A 35 10.37 3.73 8.69
CA ARG A 35 9.23 3.86 7.77
C ARG A 35 8.02 4.52 8.43
N PHE A 36 7.85 4.34 9.75
CA PHE A 36 6.76 4.92 10.52
C PHE A 36 6.99 6.38 10.94
N SER A 37 8.22 6.90 10.84
CA SER A 37 8.53 8.30 11.13
C SER A 37 8.25 9.24 9.94
N GLN A 38 7.74 8.70 8.84
CA GLN A 38 7.41 9.48 7.66
C GLN A 38 6.25 10.44 7.93
N ILE A 39 6.52 11.75 7.84
CA ILE A 39 5.52 12.79 8.01
C ILE A 39 4.68 12.89 6.74
N SER A 40 3.39 12.54 6.85
CA SER A 40 2.41 12.58 5.77
C SER A 40 1.44 13.76 5.88
N VAL A 41 1.03 14.11 7.10
CA VAL A 41 0.07 15.17 7.40
C VAL A 41 0.61 16.05 8.53
N VAL A 42 0.45 17.36 8.40
CA VAL A 42 0.78 18.34 9.45
C VAL A 42 -0.48 19.11 9.82
N ILE A 43 -0.73 19.23 11.11
CA ILE A 43 -1.81 20.04 11.69
C ILE A 43 -1.18 21.31 12.23
N ILE A 44 -1.68 22.47 11.81
CA ILE A 44 -1.06 23.75 12.10
C ILE A 44 -2.13 24.68 12.64
N ASP A 45 -1.87 25.29 13.79
CA ASP A 45 -2.69 26.38 14.28
C ASP A 45 -2.46 27.65 13.47
N TYR A 46 -3.54 28.34 13.10
CA TYR A 46 -3.44 29.65 12.48
C TYR A 46 -2.84 30.70 13.43
N ASP A 47 -3.33 30.78 14.67
CA ASP A 47 -3.00 31.83 15.64
C ASP A 47 -1.80 31.43 16.51
N MET A 48 -0.62 31.34 15.90
CA MET A 48 0.63 31.07 16.61
C MET A 48 1.44 32.37 16.81
N PRO A 49 2.10 32.54 17.97
CA PRO A 49 3.05 33.62 18.19
C PRO A 49 4.18 33.60 17.16
N GLU A 50 4.74 34.77 16.86
CA GLU A 50 5.87 35.00 15.92
C GLU A 50 5.56 34.75 14.43
N MET A 51 4.85 33.67 14.10
CA MET A 51 4.55 33.27 12.73
C MET A 51 3.20 32.56 12.66
N ASN A 52 2.28 33.06 11.83
CA ASN A 52 0.97 32.42 11.66
C ASN A 52 1.06 31.08 10.90
N GLY A 53 0.00 30.27 11.01
CA GLY A 53 -0.04 28.94 10.39
C GLY A 53 0.07 28.95 8.87
N ILE A 54 -0.35 30.02 8.19
CA ILE A 54 -0.24 30.17 6.74
C ILE A 54 1.23 30.33 6.32
N GLU A 55 2.01 31.10 7.06
CA GLU A 55 3.44 31.27 6.81
C GLU A 55 4.21 29.96 7.01
N VAL A 56 3.85 29.16 8.02
CA VAL A 56 4.38 27.80 8.19
C VAL A 56 4.06 26.94 6.98
N CYS A 57 2.80 26.92 6.52
CA CYS A 57 2.37 26.13 5.35
C CYS A 57 3.18 26.45 4.09
N LYS A 58 3.60 27.72 3.92
CA LYS A 58 4.44 28.18 2.80
C LYS A 58 5.91 27.73 2.93
N ARG A 59 6.41 27.55 4.15
CA ARG A 59 7.79 27.11 4.41
C ARG A 59 7.99 25.60 4.30
N ILE A 60 6.92 24.81 4.38
CA ILE A 60 6.97 23.35 4.13
C ILE A 60 7.32 23.12 2.66
N ARG A 61 8.57 22.67 2.43
CA ARG A 61 9.13 22.47 1.08
C ARG A 61 8.62 21.23 0.38
N ASN A 62 8.28 20.18 1.12
CA ASN A 62 7.73 18.96 0.54
C ASN A 62 6.27 19.23 0.09
N PRO A 63 5.98 19.23 -1.22
CA PRO A 63 4.64 19.52 -1.71
C PRO A 63 3.63 18.41 -1.40
N GLU A 64 4.11 17.18 -1.16
CA GLU A 64 3.25 16.01 -0.94
C GLU A 64 2.63 16.00 0.45
N ILE A 65 3.31 16.61 1.44
CA ILE A 65 2.82 16.71 2.82
C ILE A 65 1.48 17.45 2.85
N LYS A 66 0.48 16.77 3.40
CA LYS A 66 -0.86 17.33 3.58
C LYS A 66 -0.92 18.25 4.78
N LYS A 67 -1.75 19.28 4.68
CA LYS A 67 -1.74 20.43 5.59
C LYS A 67 -3.17 20.69 6.07
N ILE A 68 -3.40 20.52 7.36
CA ILE A 68 -4.67 20.84 8.03
C ILE A 68 -4.46 22.12 8.82
N LEU A 69 -5.22 23.17 8.52
CA LEU A 69 -5.20 24.43 9.27
C LEU A 69 -6.30 24.44 10.34
N LEU A 70 -5.91 24.58 11.61
CA LEU A 70 -6.84 24.85 12.70
C LEU A 70 -7.04 26.36 12.81
N THR A 71 -8.29 26.80 12.76
CA THR A 71 -8.62 28.23 12.70
C THR A 71 -9.66 28.63 13.75
N GLY A 72 -9.57 29.89 14.20
CA GLY A 72 -10.59 30.55 14.99
C GLY A 72 -11.78 31.02 14.13
N LYS A 73 -12.75 31.69 14.76
CA LYS A 73 -13.92 32.23 14.06
C LYS A 73 -13.58 33.44 13.16
N ALA A 74 -12.53 34.19 13.50
CA ALA A 74 -12.16 35.43 12.83
C ALA A 74 -11.44 35.21 11.49
N ASP A 75 -10.82 34.04 11.29
CA ASP A 75 -9.83 33.82 10.23
C ASP A 75 -10.30 32.89 9.12
N GLU A 76 -11.60 32.57 9.09
CA GLU A 76 -12.17 31.64 8.13
C GLU A 76 -11.98 32.08 6.67
N LYS A 77 -12.13 33.38 6.38
CA LYS A 77 -11.91 33.90 5.02
C LYS A 77 -10.48 33.64 4.53
N ILE A 78 -9.51 33.72 5.44
CA ILE A 78 -8.10 33.48 5.14
C ILE A 78 -7.87 31.98 4.91
N ALA A 79 -8.47 31.12 5.75
CA ALA A 79 -8.42 29.68 5.57
C ALA A 79 -9.03 29.24 4.22
N VAL A 80 -10.18 29.79 3.84
CA VAL A 80 -10.83 29.53 2.55
C VAL A 80 -9.93 29.98 1.38
N ALA A 81 -9.31 31.16 1.47
CA ALA A 81 -8.39 31.62 0.44
C ALA A 81 -7.16 30.71 0.31
N ALA A 82 -6.58 30.26 1.43
CA ALA A 82 -5.45 29.34 1.44
C ALA A 82 -5.82 27.96 0.87
N PHE A 83 -7.02 27.46 1.16
CA PHE A 83 -7.53 26.20 0.63
C PHE A 83 -7.74 26.28 -0.88
N ASN A 84 -8.40 27.34 -1.37
CA ASN A 84 -8.64 27.54 -2.80
C ASN A 84 -7.33 27.74 -3.59
N ALA A 85 -6.29 28.27 -2.95
CA ALA A 85 -4.96 28.41 -3.54
C ALA A 85 -4.14 27.10 -3.53
N GLY A 86 -4.67 26.00 -2.97
CA GLY A 86 -3.96 24.73 -2.82
C GLY A 86 -2.81 24.77 -1.79
N LEU A 87 -2.72 25.83 -0.97
CA LEU A 87 -1.68 25.95 0.05
C LEU A 87 -1.93 24.99 1.23
N ILE A 88 -3.20 24.77 1.55
CA ILE A 88 -3.66 23.81 2.56
C ILE A 88 -4.65 22.83 1.94
N HIS A 89 -4.78 21.67 2.56
CA HIS A 89 -5.62 20.57 2.05
C HIS A 89 -6.93 20.45 2.83
N GLN A 90 -6.98 20.99 4.05
CA GLN A 90 -8.21 21.09 4.83
C GLN A 90 -8.08 22.19 5.88
N TYR A 91 -9.19 22.77 6.31
CA TYR A 91 -9.25 23.62 7.50
C TYR A 91 -10.36 23.16 8.44
N ILE A 92 -10.14 23.28 9.74
CA ILE A 92 -11.09 22.87 10.78
C ILE A 92 -11.19 24.00 11.81
N ARG A 93 -12.41 24.37 12.17
CA ARG A 93 -12.64 25.39 13.20
C ARG A 93 -12.41 24.79 14.58
N LYS A 94 -11.57 25.44 15.39
CA LYS A 94 -11.26 25.02 16.77
C LYS A 94 -12.47 25.01 17.69
N SER A 95 -13.42 25.91 17.45
CA SER A 95 -14.64 26.03 18.26
C SER A 95 -15.72 24.98 17.92
N ASN A 96 -15.44 24.06 16.99
CA ASN A 96 -16.37 22.99 16.66
C ASN A 96 -16.38 21.96 17.80
N SER A 97 -17.57 21.61 18.29
CA SER A 97 -17.74 20.59 19.35
C SER A 97 -17.23 19.20 18.94
N GLU A 98 -17.13 18.92 17.65
CA GLU A 98 -16.66 17.65 17.08
C GLU A 98 -15.27 17.78 16.46
N VAL A 99 -14.48 18.77 16.88
CA VAL A 99 -13.14 19.04 16.31
C VAL A 99 -12.24 17.80 16.29
N ASP A 100 -12.25 16.99 17.35
CA ASP A 100 -11.44 15.77 17.45
C ASP A 100 -11.86 14.71 16.43
N VAL A 101 -13.17 14.55 16.21
CA VAL A 101 -13.72 13.59 15.23
C VAL A 101 -13.35 14.05 13.82
N LEU A 102 -13.53 15.33 13.51
CA LEU A 102 -13.18 15.92 12.22
C LEU A 102 -11.68 15.84 11.95
N LEU A 103 -10.84 16.05 12.97
CA LEU A 103 -9.39 15.92 12.87
C LEU A 103 -9.01 14.49 12.50
N ASN A 104 -9.51 13.49 13.24
CA ASN A 104 -9.19 12.09 12.95
C ASN A 104 -9.62 11.68 11.55
N GLN A 105 -10.82 12.07 11.11
CA GLN A 105 -11.29 11.82 9.74
C GLN A 105 -10.42 12.50 8.69
N ALA A 106 -10.04 13.77 8.92
CA ALA A 106 -9.17 14.52 8.02
C ALA A 106 -7.77 13.90 7.95
N ILE A 107 -7.19 13.49 9.08
CA ILE A 107 -5.88 12.83 9.13
C ILE A 107 -5.92 11.53 8.33
N THR A 108 -6.88 10.63 8.59
CA THR A 108 -6.98 9.36 7.85
C THR A 108 -7.13 9.57 6.35
N LYS A 109 -8.02 10.49 5.95
CA LYS A 109 -8.23 10.82 4.53
C LYS A 109 -6.96 11.38 3.88
N LEU A 110 -6.32 12.36 4.51
CA LEU A 110 -5.15 13.02 3.95
C LEU A 110 -3.89 12.14 3.99
N GLN A 111 -3.78 11.23 4.95
CA GLN A 111 -2.75 10.20 4.92
C GLN A 111 -2.88 9.31 3.68
N LEU A 112 -4.10 8.89 3.34
CA LEU A 112 -4.34 8.13 2.12
C LEU A 112 -3.97 8.96 0.86
N GLU A 113 -4.40 10.22 0.79
CA GLU A 113 -4.05 11.11 -0.32
C GLU A 113 -2.53 11.33 -0.46
N TYR A 114 -1.81 11.46 0.66
CA TYR A 114 -0.34 11.51 0.66
C TYR A 114 0.26 10.27 -0.02
N PHE A 115 -0.17 9.06 0.38
CA PHE A 115 0.33 7.83 -0.23
C PHE A 115 -0.10 7.69 -1.69
N MET A 116 -1.29 8.15 -2.08
CA MET A 116 -1.71 8.18 -3.47
C MET A 116 -0.80 9.08 -4.30
N ASP A 117 -0.46 10.28 -3.81
CA ASP A 117 0.34 11.22 -4.58
C ASP A 117 1.79 10.77 -4.76
N ILE A 118 2.44 10.28 -3.69
CA ILE A 118 3.83 9.76 -3.78
C ILE A 118 3.92 8.47 -4.61
N THR A 119 2.81 7.74 -4.77
CA THR A 119 2.77 6.52 -5.60
C THR A 119 2.24 6.74 -7.01
N LYS A 120 1.83 7.96 -7.40
CA LYS A 120 1.37 8.27 -8.78
C LYS A 120 2.37 7.84 -9.86
N PRO A 121 3.69 8.09 -9.75
CA PRO A 121 4.65 7.65 -10.75
C PRO A 121 4.66 6.11 -10.90
N ILE A 122 4.53 5.40 -9.78
CA ILE A 122 4.44 3.94 -9.76
C ILE A 122 3.15 3.49 -10.43
N GLN A 123 2.01 4.12 -10.14
CA GLN A 123 0.73 3.76 -10.76
C GLN A 123 0.77 3.91 -12.29
N ILE A 124 1.43 4.93 -12.83
CA ILE A 124 1.57 5.13 -14.28
C ILE A 124 2.35 3.96 -14.89
N VAL A 125 3.51 3.62 -14.32
CA VAL A 125 4.35 2.50 -14.79
C VAL A 125 3.63 1.15 -14.65
N LEU A 126 2.82 1.00 -13.60
CA LEU A 126 2.06 -0.21 -13.34
C LEU A 126 0.83 -0.35 -14.22
N ALA A 127 0.19 0.76 -14.65
CA ALA A 127 -0.99 0.72 -15.49
C ALA A 127 -0.73 0.00 -16.83
N ASP A 128 0.48 0.15 -17.37
CA ASP A 128 0.89 -0.44 -18.66
C ASP A 128 1.26 -1.92 -18.56
N SER A 129 1.66 -2.40 -17.38
CA SER A 129 2.26 -3.73 -17.19
C SER A 129 1.46 -4.67 -16.29
N THR A 130 0.57 -4.14 -15.45
CA THR A 130 0.01 -4.88 -14.32
C THR A 130 -1.51 -4.75 -14.17
N GLY A 131 -2.26 -4.63 -15.27
CA GLY A 131 -3.70 -4.92 -15.28
C GLY A 131 -4.50 -4.34 -14.11
N SER A 132 -4.79 -3.03 -14.18
CA SER A 132 -5.95 -2.27 -13.66
C SER A 132 -6.58 -2.54 -12.27
N PHE A 133 -6.14 -3.49 -11.44
CA PHE A 133 -6.81 -3.77 -10.16
C PHE A 133 -6.66 -2.61 -9.16
N LEU A 134 -5.55 -1.86 -9.24
CA LEU A 134 -5.30 -0.69 -8.40
C LEU A 134 -6.29 0.45 -8.64
N SER A 135 -6.80 0.57 -9.87
CA SER A 135 -7.79 1.59 -10.24
C SER A 135 -9.23 1.07 -10.13
N ASP A 136 -9.43 -0.21 -9.83
CA ASP A 136 -10.76 -0.81 -9.73
C ASP A 136 -11.45 -0.44 -8.41
N LYS A 137 -12.61 0.24 -8.51
CA LYS A 137 -13.35 0.73 -7.34
C LYS A 137 -13.92 -0.40 -6.48
N THR A 138 -14.31 -1.51 -7.09
CA THR A 138 -14.89 -2.66 -6.40
C THR A 138 -13.81 -3.38 -5.60
N PHE A 139 -12.65 -3.60 -6.21
CA PHE A 139 -11.45 -4.11 -5.56
C PHE A 139 -11.05 -3.19 -4.40
N ASN A 140 -10.92 -1.88 -4.63
CA ASN A 140 -10.51 -0.94 -3.60
C ASN A 140 -11.46 -0.94 -2.40
N SER A 141 -12.76 -1.08 -2.64
CA SER A 141 -13.76 -1.17 -1.58
C SER A 141 -13.65 -2.49 -0.79
N ALA A 142 -13.53 -3.62 -1.48
CA ALA A 142 -13.37 -4.93 -0.87
C ALA A 142 -12.04 -5.05 -0.10
N PHE A 143 -10.96 -4.51 -0.66
CA PHE A 143 -9.64 -4.48 -0.05
C PHE A 143 -9.66 -3.60 1.22
N SER A 144 -10.31 -2.45 1.18
CA SER A 144 -10.46 -1.58 2.36
C SER A 144 -11.23 -2.26 3.50
N ALA A 145 -12.28 -3.03 3.17
CA ALA A 145 -12.99 -3.85 4.15
C ALA A 145 -12.07 -4.94 4.74
N LEU A 146 -11.32 -5.64 3.89
CA LEU A 146 -10.36 -6.67 4.32
C LEU A 146 -9.32 -6.11 5.30
N LEU A 147 -8.75 -4.93 5.01
CA LEU A 147 -7.78 -4.26 5.90
C LEU A 147 -8.42 -3.97 7.26
N THR A 148 -9.64 -3.42 7.25
CA THR A 148 -10.37 -3.05 8.47
C THR A 148 -10.72 -4.28 9.33
N ASP A 149 -11.31 -5.31 8.73
CA ASP A 149 -11.75 -6.53 9.41
C ASP A 149 -10.58 -7.29 10.05
N ASN A 150 -9.42 -7.26 9.39
CA ASN A 150 -8.21 -7.94 9.86
C ASN A 150 -7.25 -7.05 10.66
N LYS A 151 -7.57 -5.76 10.84
CA LYS A 151 -6.75 -4.76 11.54
C LYS A 151 -5.34 -4.60 10.95
N TYR A 152 -5.25 -4.69 9.63
CA TYR A 152 -4.01 -4.38 8.92
C TYR A 152 -3.82 -2.86 8.84
N ILE A 153 -2.61 -2.40 9.14
CA ILE A 153 -2.29 -0.96 9.23
C ILE A 153 -1.29 -0.49 8.17
N GLU A 154 -0.60 -1.43 7.52
CA GLU A 154 0.32 -1.17 6.43
C GLU A 154 0.19 -2.27 5.36
N PHE A 155 0.40 -1.90 4.10
CA PHE A 155 0.36 -2.83 2.98
C PHE A 155 1.33 -2.42 1.87
N TYR A 156 1.82 -3.41 1.12
CA TYR A 156 2.88 -3.27 0.13
C TYR A 156 2.57 -4.12 -1.09
N LEU A 157 2.75 -3.54 -2.28
CA LEU A 157 2.66 -4.28 -3.52
C LEU A 157 3.79 -5.30 -3.61
N TRP A 158 3.45 -6.50 -4.07
CA TRP A 158 4.38 -7.60 -4.25
C TRP A 158 4.25 -8.16 -5.66
N GLU A 159 5.38 -8.40 -6.34
CA GLU A 159 5.39 -8.80 -7.75
C GLU A 159 5.39 -10.32 -7.94
N GLN A 160 6.16 -11.05 -7.12
CA GLN A 160 6.31 -12.52 -7.21
C GLN A 160 6.31 -13.16 -5.82
N PRO A 161 5.19 -13.74 -5.34
CA PRO A 161 3.87 -13.82 -6.00
C PRO A 161 3.23 -12.46 -6.21
N ARG A 162 2.48 -12.34 -7.29
CA ARG A 162 1.72 -11.13 -7.55
C ARG A 162 0.61 -10.95 -6.51
N GLY A 163 0.61 -9.82 -5.82
CA GLY A 163 -0.36 -9.57 -4.77
C GLY A 163 -0.05 -8.37 -3.89
N ILE A 164 -0.67 -8.36 -2.72
CA ILE A 164 -0.47 -7.33 -1.71
C ILE A 164 -0.12 -8.00 -0.38
N LEU A 165 1.05 -7.66 0.16
CA LEU A 165 1.43 -8.00 1.52
C LEU A 165 0.80 -7.00 2.49
N MET A 166 0.26 -7.48 3.61
CA MET A 166 -0.34 -6.66 4.65
C MET A 166 0.26 -7.03 6.01
N LEU A 167 0.40 -6.05 6.90
CA LEU A 167 0.89 -6.26 8.26
C LEU A 167 0.01 -5.53 9.27
N ASP A 168 -0.25 -6.21 10.40
CA ASP A 168 -0.93 -5.61 11.54
C ASP A 168 0.08 -4.85 12.42
N ALA A 169 -0.41 -4.22 13.49
CA ALA A 169 0.42 -3.42 14.38
C ALA A 169 1.51 -4.23 15.13
N GLN A 170 1.41 -5.57 15.13
CA GLN A 170 2.41 -6.48 15.69
C GLN A 170 3.28 -7.14 14.59
N ALA A 171 3.24 -6.63 13.37
CA ALA A 171 3.90 -7.19 12.19
C ALA A 171 3.45 -8.62 11.82
N LYS A 172 2.25 -9.07 12.24
CA LYS A 172 1.69 -10.32 11.73
C LYS A 172 1.19 -10.11 10.32
N THR A 173 1.56 -11.05 9.45
CA THR A 173 1.39 -10.88 8.02
C THR A 173 0.09 -11.49 7.51
N GLY A 174 -0.46 -10.89 6.47
CA GLY A 174 -1.43 -11.50 5.57
C GLY A 174 -1.01 -11.23 4.13
N PHE A 175 -1.45 -12.07 3.21
CA PHE A 175 -1.18 -11.88 1.79
C PHE A 175 -2.46 -12.01 0.98
N LEU A 176 -2.68 -11.06 0.08
CA LEU A 176 -3.74 -11.12 -0.92
C LEU A 176 -3.10 -11.47 -2.25
N PHE A 177 -3.23 -12.73 -2.66
CA PHE A 177 -2.84 -13.17 -4.00
C PHE A 177 -3.79 -12.55 -5.03
N ILE A 178 -3.23 -12.10 -6.16
CA ILE A 178 -3.98 -11.53 -7.26
C ILE A 178 -3.47 -12.17 -8.55
N LEU A 179 -4.32 -12.94 -9.22
CA LEU A 179 -4.01 -13.63 -10.46
C LEU A 179 -4.94 -13.15 -11.57
N SER A 180 -4.40 -12.72 -12.71
CA SER A 180 -5.22 -12.40 -13.89
C SER A 180 -5.71 -13.68 -14.57
N LYS A 181 -6.75 -13.58 -15.40
CA LYS A 181 -7.18 -14.69 -16.28
C LYS A 181 -6.03 -15.24 -17.14
N GLU A 182 -5.19 -14.36 -17.67
CA GLU A 182 -4.02 -14.74 -18.44
C GLU A 182 -3.01 -15.51 -17.58
N GLY A 183 -2.71 -15.02 -16.37
CA GLY A 183 -1.85 -15.73 -15.42
C GLY A 183 -2.38 -17.10 -15.04
N MET A 184 -3.70 -17.25 -14.86
CA MET A 184 -4.36 -18.54 -14.60
C MET A 184 -4.19 -19.51 -15.77
N LYS A 185 -4.34 -19.03 -17.01
CA LYS A 185 -4.10 -19.82 -18.22
C LYS A 185 -2.64 -20.26 -18.32
N THR A 186 -1.69 -19.34 -18.15
CA THR A 186 -0.25 -19.65 -18.14
C THR A 186 0.09 -20.69 -17.08
N GLN A 187 -0.47 -20.56 -15.89
CA GLN A 187 -0.25 -21.51 -14.80
C GLN A 187 -0.79 -22.91 -15.13
N LEU A 188 -1.95 -23.01 -15.79
CA LEU A 188 -2.51 -24.27 -16.25
C LEU A 188 -1.62 -24.92 -17.33
N GLU A 189 -1.17 -24.14 -18.32
CA GLU A 189 -0.31 -24.62 -19.41
C GLU A 189 1.04 -25.15 -18.87
N ILE A 190 1.66 -24.44 -17.92
CA ILE A 190 2.91 -24.88 -17.30
C ILE A 190 2.70 -26.15 -16.46
N ALA A 191 1.61 -26.21 -15.67
CA ALA A 191 1.29 -27.40 -14.90
C ALA A 191 1.08 -28.63 -15.80
N GLN A 192 0.38 -28.46 -16.93
CA GLN A 192 0.20 -29.52 -17.93
C GLN A 192 1.53 -29.97 -18.53
N ALA A 193 2.40 -29.03 -18.92
CA ALA A 193 3.71 -29.33 -19.48
C ALA A 193 4.64 -30.06 -18.49
N CYS A 194 4.41 -29.89 -17.19
CA CYS A 194 5.16 -30.54 -16.11
C CYS A 194 4.53 -31.85 -15.60
N ASP A 195 3.54 -32.41 -16.32
CA ASP A 195 2.83 -33.64 -15.93
C ASP A 195 2.19 -33.53 -14.52
N ALA A 196 1.62 -32.37 -14.19
CA ALA A 196 0.93 -32.17 -12.94
C ALA A 196 -0.23 -33.18 -12.74
N PRO A 197 -0.54 -33.56 -11.49
CA PRO A 197 -1.68 -34.43 -11.19
C PRO A 197 -2.98 -33.91 -11.79
N ALA A 198 -3.83 -34.80 -12.32
CA ALA A 198 -5.12 -34.42 -12.90
C ALA A 198 -6.01 -33.62 -11.92
N GLU A 199 -5.93 -33.93 -10.63
CA GLU A 199 -6.63 -33.19 -9.56
C GLU A 199 -6.15 -31.73 -9.47
N LEU A 200 -4.84 -31.49 -9.60
CA LEU A 200 -4.27 -30.13 -9.59
C LEU A 200 -4.74 -29.35 -10.83
N LEU A 201 -4.71 -29.97 -12.01
CA LEU A 201 -5.17 -29.33 -13.24
C LEU A 201 -6.65 -28.96 -13.16
N GLN A 202 -7.47 -29.83 -12.55
CA GLN A 202 -8.89 -29.55 -12.35
C GLN A 202 -9.11 -28.37 -11.39
N LEU A 203 -8.36 -28.29 -10.30
CA LEU A 203 -8.44 -27.18 -9.34
C LEU A 203 -7.98 -25.85 -9.94
N ILE A 204 -6.91 -25.83 -10.74
CA ILE A 204 -6.49 -24.59 -11.42
C ILE A 204 -7.54 -24.16 -12.45
N ASN A 205 -8.16 -25.12 -13.15
CA ASN A 205 -9.12 -24.84 -14.22
C ASN A 205 -10.54 -24.50 -13.70
N ASP A 206 -10.86 -24.79 -12.44
CA ASP A 206 -12.20 -24.53 -11.89
C ASP A 206 -12.49 -23.04 -11.66
N GLY A 207 -11.46 -22.19 -11.68
CA GLY A 207 -11.56 -20.74 -11.49
C GLY A 207 -11.91 -20.31 -10.06
N ASN A 208 -11.95 -21.23 -9.10
CA ASN A 208 -12.25 -21.02 -7.70
C ASN A 208 -11.02 -21.21 -6.79
N HIS A 209 -9.90 -21.65 -7.35
CA HIS A 209 -8.64 -21.80 -6.63
C HIS A 209 -7.51 -21.05 -7.33
N LEU A 210 -6.61 -20.48 -6.53
CA LEU A 210 -5.32 -20.00 -7.00
C LEU A 210 -4.28 -21.02 -6.59
N ALA A 211 -3.38 -21.34 -7.51
CA ALA A 211 -2.16 -22.03 -7.16
C ALA A 211 -1.03 -21.02 -7.02
N TRP A 212 -0.15 -21.20 -6.04
CA TRP A 212 1.13 -20.52 -6.02
C TRP A 212 2.16 -21.39 -5.33
N PHE A 213 3.19 -21.75 -6.09
CA PHE A 213 4.23 -22.67 -5.66
C PHE A 213 5.46 -21.89 -5.18
N PRO A 214 6.26 -22.44 -4.25
CA PRO A 214 7.43 -21.78 -3.69
C PRO A 214 8.63 -21.87 -4.67
N THR A 215 8.40 -21.48 -5.92
CA THR A 215 9.35 -21.44 -7.02
C THR A 215 9.62 -19.99 -7.40
N THR A 216 10.68 -19.73 -8.17
CA THR A 216 11.10 -18.37 -8.53
C THR A 216 10.00 -17.59 -9.25
N ASP A 217 9.23 -18.27 -10.11
CA ASP A 217 8.15 -17.70 -10.91
C ASP A 217 6.75 -17.98 -10.35
N GLY A 218 6.65 -18.76 -9.26
CA GLY A 218 5.39 -19.15 -8.66
C GLY A 218 4.65 -20.30 -9.36
N TYR A 219 5.24 -20.88 -10.40
CA TYR A 219 4.64 -21.96 -11.19
C TYR A 219 4.96 -23.35 -10.66
N TYR A 220 4.11 -24.30 -11.03
CA TYR A 220 4.28 -25.70 -10.66
C TYR A 220 5.56 -26.27 -11.27
N THR A 221 6.30 -27.02 -10.46
CA THR A 221 7.41 -27.86 -10.92
C THR A 221 7.22 -29.28 -10.37
N LYS A 222 7.90 -30.26 -10.96
CA LYS A 222 7.84 -31.66 -10.50
C LYS A 222 8.29 -31.84 -9.05
N ASP A 223 9.11 -30.93 -8.53
CA ASP A 223 9.57 -30.95 -7.13
C ASP A 223 8.41 -30.71 -6.15
N CYS A 224 7.36 -29.99 -6.57
CA CYS A 224 6.16 -29.72 -5.77
C CYS A 224 5.18 -30.91 -5.73
N LEU A 225 5.46 -32.03 -6.41
CA LEU A 225 4.52 -33.16 -6.52
C LEU A 225 4.10 -33.73 -5.15
N ARG A 226 4.95 -33.66 -4.13
CA ARG A 226 4.68 -34.25 -2.81
C ARG A 226 3.75 -33.39 -1.95
N ASP A 227 3.71 -32.08 -2.17
CA ASP A 227 3.07 -31.12 -1.27
C ASP A 227 2.27 -30.03 -1.99
N TRP A 228 2.02 -30.18 -3.30
CA TRP A 228 1.27 -29.22 -4.12
C TRP A 228 -0.06 -28.76 -3.50
N ARG A 229 -0.76 -29.63 -2.75
CA ARG A 229 -2.03 -29.28 -2.10
C ARG A 229 -1.91 -28.15 -1.07
N LYS A 230 -0.72 -27.94 -0.47
CA LYS A 230 -0.46 -26.83 0.46
C LYS A 230 -0.32 -25.48 -0.24
N HIS A 231 -0.18 -25.52 -1.56
CA HIS A 231 0.07 -24.38 -2.45
C HIS A 231 -1.18 -24.00 -3.24
N ILE A 232 -2.33 -24.56 -2.88
CA ILE A 232 -3.63 -24.24 -3.44
C ILE A 232 -4.43 -23.44 -2.42
N TYR A 233 -4.91 -22.29 -2.86
CA TYR A 233 -5.60 -21.33 -2.02
C TYR A 233 -6.99 -21.08 -2.60
N GLN A 234 -8.01 -21.19 -1.75
CA GLN A 234 -9.38 -20.91 -2.14
C GLN A 234 -9.53 -19.43 -2.51
N ALA A 235 -10.16 -19.15 -3.65
CA ALA A 235 -10.48 -17.78 -4.05
C ALA A 235 -11.62 -17.25 -3.17
N ASN A 236 -11.41 -16.09 -2.56
CA ASN A 236 -12.39 -15.50 -1.65
C ASN A 236 -13.30 -14.49 -2.37
N THR A 237 -12.92 -14.04 -3.57
CA THR A 237 -13.70 -13.10 -4.38
C THR A 237 -13.43 -13.35 -5.87
N ALA A 238 -14.39 -13.97 -6.53
CA ALA A 238 -14.67 -13.72 -7.94
C ALA A 238 -15.81 -12.70 -7.96
N ARG A 239 -15.58 -11.44 -8.36
CA ARG A 239 -16.67 -10.47 -8.53
C ARG A 239 -16.60 -9.78 -9.89
N ASP A 240 -17.72 -9.94 -10.60
CA ASP A 240 -18.38 -9.22 -11.71
C ASP A 240 -17.62 -8.61 -12.91
N ASP A 241 -16.30 -8.46 -12.90
CA ASP A 241 -15.55 -8.05 -14.10
C ASP A 241 -14.77 -9.22 -14.74
N GLU A 242 -14.75 -10.39 -14.10
CA GLU A 242 -14.00 -11.57 -14.54
C GLU A 242 -12.48 -11.34 -14.80
N LYS A 243 -11.89 -10.19 -14.49
CA LYS A 243 -10.50 -9.88 -14.90
C LYS A 243 -9.43 -10.54 -14.01
N PHE A 244 -9.71 -10.68 -12.71
CA PHE A 244 -8.75 -11.17 -11.72
C PHE A 244 -9.42 -12.07 -10.69
N LEU A 245 -8.66 -13.03 -10.19
CA LEU A 245 -8.99 -13.92 -9.09
C LEU A 245 -8.16 -13.56 -7.87
N CYS A 246 -8.79 -13.50 -6.70
CA CYS A 246 -8.12 -13.09 -5.46
C CYS A 246 -8.26 -14.14 -4.36
N SER A 247 -7.17 -14.41 -3.62
CA SER A 247 -7.19 -15.26 -2.43
C SER A 247 -6.42 -14.63 -1.29
N PHE A 248 -7.08 -14.55 -0.13
CA PHE A 248 -6.48 -14.02 1.08
C PHE A 248 -5.99 -15.16 1.98
N VAL A 249 -4.72 -15.07 2.38
CA VAL A 249 -4.03 -16.09 3.16
C VAL A 249 -3.38 -15.45 4.39
N LYS A 250 -3.53 -16.10 5.54
CA LYS A 250 -2.97 -15.67 6.83
C LYS A 250 -2.40 -16.89 7.58
N PRO A 251 -1.11 -16.89 7.98
CA PRO A 251 -0.11 -15.86 7.72
C PRO A 251 0.31 -15.81 6.24
N ALA A 252 0.99 -14.74 5.83
CA ALA A 252 1.52 -14.63 4.46
C ALA A 252 2.51 -15.78 4.16
N PRO A 253 2.31 -16.58 3.11
CA PRO A 253 3.17 -17.72 2.79
C PRO A 253 4.41 -17.29 1.98
N LEU A 254 5.11 -16.24 2.44
CA LEU A 254 6.26 -15.67 1.75
C LEU A 254 7.58 -16.08 2.43
N PRO A 255 8.40 -16.94 1.81
CA PRO A 255 9.68 -17.37 2.38
C PRO A 255 10.64 -16.21 2.69
N ALA A 256 10.63 -15.17 1.85
CA ALA A 256 11.46 -13.98 2.03
C ALA A 256 11.23 -13.23 3.36
N LEU A 257 10.06 -13.41 3.98
CA LEU A 257 9.75 -12.79 5.27
C LEU A 257 10.20 -13.64 6.46
N ALA A 258 10.39 -14.95 6.28
CA ALA A 258 10.59 -15.89 7.40
C ALA A 258 11.89 -15.66 8.19
N SER A 259 12.92 -15.10 7.55
CA SER A 259 14.20 -14.76 8.18
C SER A 259 14.38 -13.27 8.47
N ALA A 260 13.43 -12.43 8.06
CA ALA A 260 13.56 -10.99 8.12
C ALA A 260 13.17 -10.42 9.49
N ARG A 261 13.98 -9.49 10.02
CA ARG A 261 13.64 -8.72 11.22
C ARG A 261 12.83 -7.51 10.81
N ILE A 262 11.50 -7.64 10.87
CA ILE A 262 10.57 -6.53 10.63
C ILE A 262 10.22 -5.90 11.96
N GLN A 263 10.54 -4.62 12.14
CA GLN A 263 10.08 -3.87 13.31
C GLN A 263 8.58 -3.62 13.21
N SER A 264 7.83 -4.02 14.23
CA SER A 264 6.39 -3.75 14.31
C SER A 264 6.09 -2.30 14.65
N PHE A 265 4.91 -1.82 14.29
CA PHE A 265 4.46 -0.48 14.64
C PHE A 265 4.38 -0.28 16.16
N ASN A 266 3.89 -1.28 16.90
CA ASN A 266 3.86 -1.23 18.37
C ASN A 266 5.26 -1.06 18.96
N THR A 267 6.24 -1.84 18.47
CA THR A 267 7.63 -1.72 18.92
C THR A 267 8.21 -0.34 18.58
N TYR A 268 7.88 0.21 17.41
CA TYR A 268 8.26 1.58 17.05
C TYR A 268 7.70 2.61 18.04
N LEU A 269 6.41 2.49 18.41
CA LEU A 269 5.78 3.38 19.40
C LEU A 269 6.44 3.26 20.78
N GLU A 270 6.72 2.04 21.25
CA GLU A 270 7.39 1.81 22.54
C GLU A 270 8.76 2.48 22.60
N ILE A 271 9.55 2.40 21.52
CA ILE A 271 10.85 3.06 21.41
C ILE A 271 10.68 4.57 21.40
N PHE A 272 9.75 5.09 20.57
CA PHE A 272 9.49 6.51 20.45
C PHE A 272 9.05 7.15 21.78
N ASP A 273 8.20 6.47 22.54
CA ASP A 273 7.74 6.93 23.85
C ASP A 273 8.89 6.94 24.87
N THR A 274 9.75 5.91 24.83
CA THR A 274 10.92 5.79 25.71
C THR A 274 11.93 6.92 25.46
N GLU A 275 12.22 7.22 24.19
CA GLU A 275 13.13 8.30 23.80
C GLU A 275 12.60 9.70 24.14
N ASN A 276 11.30 9.95 23.93
CA ASN A 276 10.67 11.23 24.26
C ASN A 276 10.45 11.44 25.77
N THR A 277 10.35 10.36 26.54
CA THR A 277 10.28 10.45 28.02
C THR A 277 11.65 10.74 28.63
N MET A 278 12.75 10.32 27.99
CA MET A 278 14.13 10.64 28.43
C MET A 278 14.60 12.05 28.05
N THR A 279 13.91 12.72 27.13
CA THR A 279 14.26 14.08 26.66
C THR A 279 13.38 15.19 27.26
N LYS A 280 12.42 14.84 28.13
CA LYS A 280 11.63 15.77 28.95
C LYS A 280 12.15 15.80 30.39
#